data_AF-A0A529F832-F1
#
_entry.id   AF-A0A529F832-F1
#
_cell.length_a   1.000
_cell.length_b   1.000
_cell.length_c   1.000
_cell.angle_alpha   90.00
_cell.angle_beta   90.00
_cell.angle_gamma   90.00
#
_symmetry.space_group_name_H-M   'P 1'
#
loop_
_entity.id
_entity.type
_entity.pdbx_description
1 polymer ?
#
loop_
_entity_poly.entity_id
_entity_poly.type
_entity_poly.pdbx_seq_one_letter_code
_entity_poly.pdbx_strand_id
1 'polypeptide(L)'
;FQHYDYVNADAPKGGTYNSVVLGTFDSFNPYIVQGSPAAGLVGFGGGLLYDTLMEQSTDEGSTSHPLIADAYKYPVDYSSATYRLDPR
;
A
#
# COMPACT_ATOMS: atom_id res chain seq x y z
N PHE A 1 -8.30 -15.32 7.24
CA PHE A 1 -7.21 -15.56 6.27
C PHE A 1 -5.89 -15.17 6.92
N GLN A 2 -4.79 -15.86 6.62
CA GLN A 2 -3.49 -15.65 7.29
C GLN A 2 -2.47 -14.92 6.40
N HIS A 3 -2.48 -15.17 5.09
CA HIS A 3 -1.57 -14.57 4.10
C HIS A 3 -2.08 -14.85 2.68
N TYR A 4 -1.73 -14.00 1.71
CA TYR A 4 -2.09 -14.20 0.30
C TYR A 4 -1.51 -15.50 -0.28
N ASP A 5 -2.19 -16.06 -1.28
CA ASP A 5 -1.77 -17.31 -1.91
C ASP A 5 -0.47 -17.12 -2.72
N TYR A 6 -0.20 -15.90 -3.17
CA TYR A 6 1.00 -15.53 -3.91
C TYR A 6 2.22 -15.19 -3.04
N VAL A 7 2.16 -15.37 -1.71
CA VAL A 7 3.32 -15.14 -0.84
C VAL A 7 3.97 -16.43 -0.36
N ASN A 8 5.30 -16.40 -0.24
CA ASN A 8 6.04 -17.43 0.50
C ASN A 8 5.98 -17.12 2.01
N ALA A 9 5.15 -17.86 2.75
CA ALA A 9 5.00 -17.70 4.20
C ALA A 9 6.32 -17.93 4.96
N ASP A 10 7.19 -18.81 4.46
CA ASP A 10 8.49 -19.16 5.04
C ASP A 10 9.64 -18.31 4.46
N ALA A 11 9.33 -17.17 3.83
CA ALA A 11 10.36 -16.32 3.23
C ALA A 11 11.42 -15.91 4.26
N PRO A 12 12.72 -16.16 3.99
CA PRO A 12 13.79 -15.78 4.91
C PRO A 12 13.78 -14.28 5.15
N LYS A 13 13.95 -13.87 6.41
CA LYS A 13 13.96 -12.47 6.81
C LYS A 13 15.40 -11.98 6.96
N GLY A 14 15.66 -10.77 6.50
CA GLY A 14 16.98 -10.12 6.55
C GLY A 14 17.65 -10.01 5.18
N GLY A 15 18.89 -9.52 5.18
CA GLY A 15 19.66 -9.19 3.97
C GLY A 15 19.41 -7.76 3.49
N THR A 16 19.96 -7.44 2.31
CA THR A 16 19.85 -6.11 1.69
C THR A 16 19.36 -6.23 0.25
N TYR A 17 18.25 -5.57 -0.06
CA TYR A 17 17.75 -5.40 -1.41
C TYR A 17 18.36 -4.15 -2.04
N ASN A 18 19.17 -4.31 -3.08
CA ASN A 18 19.74 -3.22 -3.86
C ASN A 18 19.09 -3.22 -5.24
N SER A 19 18.45 -2.11 -5.62
CA SER A 19 17.76 -1.95 -6.90
C SER A 19 18.17 -0.66 -7.59
N VAL A 20 18.12 -0.67 -8.92
CA VAL A 20 18.47 0.47 -9.77
C VAL A 20 17.21 1.00 -10.41
N VAL A 21 17.03 2.32 -10.38
CA VAL A 21 15.95 3.02 -11.07
C VAL A 21 16.55 4.07 -12.00
N LEU A 22 16.02 4.14 -13.22
CA LEU A 22 16.46 5.13 -14.22
C LEU A 22 15.89 6.51 -13.88
N GLY A 23 16.73 7.55 -13.96
CA GLY A 23 16.36 8.94 -13.71
C GLY A 23 17.00 9.52 -12.44
N THR A 24 16.39 10.60 -11.92
CA THR A 24 16.79 11.25 -10.66
C THR A 24 15.53 11.61 -9.87
N PHE A 25 15.72 12.02 -8.61
CA PHE A 25 14.66 12.58 -7.77
C PHE A 25 15.09 13.93 -7.22
N ASP A 26 14.12 14.76 -6.84
CA ASP A 26 14.33 16.03 -6.15
C ASP A 26 13.40 16.20 -4.94
N SER A 27 12.56 15.20 -4.65
CA SER A 27 11.59 15.22 -3.55
C SER A 27 11.44 13.84 -2.89
N PHE A 28 11.15 13.84 -1.58
CA PHE A 28 10.71 12.67 -0.82
C PHE A 28 9.20 12.70 -0.51
N ASN A 29 8.46 13.65 -1.07
CA ASN A 29 7.01 13.70 -0.96
C ASN A 29 6.38 13.30 -2.31
N PRO A 30 5.72 12.13 -2.41
CA PRO A 30 5.11 11.66 -3.66
C PRO A 30 3.75 12.29 -3.98
N TYR A 31 3.23 13.18 -3.13
CA TYR A 31 1.87 13.73 -3.25
C TYR A 31 1.82 15.18 -3.76
N ILE A 32 2.93 15.69 -4.29
CA ILE A 32 3.04 17.05 -4.81
C ILE A 32 2.82 17.10 -6.31
N VAL A 33 2.33 18.25 -6.80
CA VAL A 33 2.05 18.47 -8.23
C VAL A 33 3.32 18.60 -9.07
N GLN A 34 4.42 19.06 -8.48
CA GLN A 34 5.69 19.32 -9.18
C GLN A 34 6.86 18.74 -8.41
N GLY A 35 7.83 18.19 -9.14
CA GLY A 35 8.98 17.46 -8.61
C GLY A 35 8.90 15.98 -8.99
N SER A 36 10.02 15.28 -8.80
CA SER A 36 10.17 13.84 -9.05
C SER A 36 10.40 13.12 -7.72
N PRO A 37 9.47 12.26 -7.25
CA PRO A 37 9.65 11.53 -6.01
C PRO A 37 10.74 10.47 -6.11
N ALA A 38 11.44 10.24 -5.00
CA ALA A 38 12.39 9.14 -4.89
C ALA A 38 11.74 7.77 -5.14
N ALA A 39 12.50 6.86 -5.75
CA ALA A 39 12.05 5.49 -5.98
C ALA A 39 11.61 4.79 -4.67
N GLY A 40 10.57 3.95 -4.76
CA GLY A 40 9.97 3.29 -3.61
C GLY A 40 8.90 4.12 -2.89
N LEU A 41 8.75 5.40 -3.24
CA LEU A 41 7.62 6.24 -2.83
C LEU A 41 6.61 6.30 -3.98
N VAL A 42 5.42 5.73 -3.77
CA VAL A 42 4.38 5.62 -4.80
C VAL A 42 3.35 6.73 -4.64
N GLY A 43 2.81 7.22 -5.77
CA GLY A 43 1.88 8.36 -5.80
C GLY A 43 0.45 8.08 -5.30
N PHE A 44 0.08 6.81 -5.13
CA PHE A 44 -1.29 6.39 -4.76
C PHE A 44 -1.37 5.68 -3.40
N GLY A 45 -0.56 6.14 -2.44
CA GLY A 45 -0.42 5.46 -1.15
C GLY A 45 0.41 4.18 -1.26
N GLY A 46 0.85 3.65 -0.13
CA GLY A 46 1.74 2.48 -0.11
C GLY A 46 3.21 2.82 -0.35
N GLY A 47 3.94 1.83 -0.85
CA GLY A 47 5.37 1.89 -1.09
C GLY A 47 6.17 1.43 0.11
N LEU A 48 7.35 2.01 0.31
CA LEU A 48 8.24 1.62 1.40
C LEU A 48 8.04 2.40 2.70
N LEU A 49 7.25 3.48 2.68
CA LEU A 49 7.14 4.42 3.82
C LEU A 49 5.71 4.76 4.24
N TYR A 50 4.75 4.77 3.31
CA TYR A 50 3.37 5.14 3.60
C TYR A 50 2.48 3.91 3.57
N ASP A 51 1.52 3.84 4.48
CA ASP A 51 0.49 2.81 4.49
C ASP A 51 -0.87 3.39 4.06
N THR A 52 -1.70 2.55 3.46
CA THR A 52 -3.11 2.84 3.12
C THR A 52 -4.06 2.31 4.19
N LEU A 53 -5.34 2.69 4.12
CA LEU A 53 -6.35 2.10 5.01
C LEU A 53 -6.53 0.60 4.73
N MET A 54 -6.50 0.20 3.46
CA MET A 54 -6.68 -1.16 3.00
C MET A 54 -5.65 -1.45 1.90
N GLU A 55 -5.16 -2.69 1.82
CA GLU A 55 -4.21 -3.14 0.81
C GLU A 55 -4.95 -3.84 -0.34
N GLN A 56 -4.64 -3.48 -1.57
CA GLN A 56 -5.27 -4.09 -2.75
C GLN A 56 -4.67 -5.46 -3.05
N SER A 57 -5.52 -6.45 -3.31
CA SER A 57 -5.06 -7.75 -3.80
C SER A 57 -4.51 -7.64 -5.22
N THR A 58 -3.42 -8.36 -5.51
CA THR A 58 -2.82 -8.43 -6.85
C THR A 58 -3.42 -9.53 -7.74
N ASP A 59 -4.12 -10.51 -7.16
CA ASP A 59 -4.75 -11.62 -7.86
C ASP A 59 -6.29 -11.58 -7.86
N GLU A 60 -6.89 -10.73 -7.01
CA GLU A 60 -8.33 -10.52 -6.94
C GLU A 60 -8.72 -9.12 -7.45
N GLY A 61 -9.46 -9.09 -8.57
CA GLY A 61 -9.91 -7.84 -9.18
C GLY A 61 -10.86 -7.07 -8.24
N SER A 62 -10.54 -5.78 -8.03
CA SER A 62 -11.36 -4.87 -7.20
C SER A 62 -11.55 -5.32 -5.73
N THR A 63 -10.62 -6.11 -5.21
CA THR A 63 -10.63 -6.56 -3.81
C THR A 63 -9.51 -5.88 -3.01
N SER A 64 -9.83 -5.44 -1.80
CA SER A 64 -8.84 -4.96 -0.83
C SER A 64 -9.06 -5.61 0.54
N HIS A 65 -7.98 -5.89 1.24
CA HIS A 65 -7.97 -6.48 2.57
C HIS A 65 -7.43 -5.50 3.62
N PRO A 66 -7.70 -5.75 4.92
CA PRO A 66 -7.25 -4.88 6.01
C PRO A 66 -5.75 -4.54 5.97
N LEU A 67 -5.42 -3.25 6.19
CA LEU A 67 -4.08 -2.77 6.49
C LEU A 67 -4.11 -1.92 7.77
N ILE A 68 -4.15 -0.57 7.68
CA ILE A 68 -4.37 0.28 8.87
C ILE A 68 -5.80 0.11 9.40
N ALA A 69 -6.79 -0.06 8.51
CA ALA A 69 -8.18 -0.28 8.88
C ALA A 69 -8.50 -1.77 8.96
N ASP A 70 -9.12 -2.20 10.06
CA ASP A 70 -9.51 -3.60 10.30
C ASP A 70 -10.90 -3.93 9.71
N ALA A 71 -11.70 -2.90 9.44
CA ALA A 71 -13.04 -3.03 8.89
C ALA A 71 -13.46 -1.77 8.13
N TYR A 72 -14.36 -1.97 7.17
CA TYR A 72 -15.02 -0.88 6.46
C TYR A 72 -16.51 -1.20 6.21
N LYS A 73 -17.29 -0.15 5.99
CA LYS A 73 -18.69 -0.27 5.52
C LYS A 73 -19.03 0.88 4.58
N TYR A 74 -19.97 0.62 3.69
CA TYR A 74 -20.52 1.60 2.76
C TYR A 74 -22.03 1.32 2.56
N PRO A 75 -22.84 2.34 2.28
CA PRO A 75 -24.24 2.18 1.90
C PRO A 75 -24.38 1.62 0.48
N VAL A 76 -25.55 1.07 0.14
CA VAL A 76 -25.81 0.44 -1.17
C VAL A 76 -25.59 1.39 -2.37
N ASP A 77 -25.73 2.70 -2.14
CA ASP A 77 -25.52 3.75 -3.15
C ASP A 77 -24.06 4.25 -3.23
N TYR A 78 -23.15 3.70 -2.43
CA TYR A 78 -21.73 4.09 -2.33
C TYR A 78 -21.48 5.57 -2.00
N SER A 79 -22.47 6.27 -1.44
CA SER A 79 -22.37 7.71 -1.12
C SER A 79 -21.38 8.05 0.00
N SER A 80 -20.91 7.06 0.75
CA SER A 80 -19.93 7.23 1.82
C SER A 80 -19.13 5.95 2.08
N ALA A 81 -18.00 6.08 2.75
CA ALA A 81 -17.26 4.96 3.30
C ALA A 81 -16.87 5.28 4.74
N THR A 82 -17.08 4.33 5.65
CA THR A 82 -16.63 4.41 7.04
C THR A 82 -15.60 3.33 7.28
N TYR A 83 -14.42 3.72 7.75
CA TYR A 83 -13.35 2.81 8.14
C TYR A 83 -13.21 2.80 9.66
N ARG A 84 -12.91 1.63 10.21
CA ARG A 84 -12.47 1.48 11.60
C ARG A 84 -10.97 1.19 11.59
N LEU A 85 -10.21 2.02 12.28
CA LEU A 85 -8.76 1.84 12.41
C LEU A 85 -8.47 0.71 13.39
N ASP A 86 -7.42 -0.05 13.10
CA ASP A 86 -6.83 -0.98 14.06
C ASP A 86 -6.23 -0.17 15.23
N PRO A 87 -6.54 -0.49 16.50
CA PRO A 87 -6.01 0.23 17.64
C PRO A 87 -4.54 -0.08 17.98
N ARG A 88 -3.91 -1.03 17.28
CA ARG A 88 -2.53 -1.48 17.54
C ARG A 88 -1.48 -0.55 16.95
#